data_AF-A0A2A4K4Y0-F1
#
_entry.id   AF-A0A2A4K4Y0-F1
#
_cell.length_a   1.000
_cell.length_b   1.000
_cell.length_c   1.000
_cell.angle_alpha   90.00
_cell.angle_beta   90.00
_cell.angle_gamma   90.00
#
_symmetry.space_group_name_H-M   'P 1'
#
loop_
_entity.id
_entity.type
_entity.pdbx_description
1 polymer ?
#
loop_
_entity_poly.entity_id
_entity_poly.type
_entity_poly.pdbx_seq_one_letter_code
_entity_poly.pdbx_strand_id
1 'polypeptide(L)'
;MKDYITTETATVILERRQIKEGGLSTKEKRDHYAQLSNEVQRRCRNDYNTHINNMCCELEEHAKKNETRDLFRKVRDLTGTRKVKTCVIEDEEGHLLTDVEQVLDRWKRYCKRRKKIRLLAQTTHDIKIAQTCTTQKTF
;
A
#
# COMPACT_ATOMS: atom_id res chain seq x y z
N MET A 1 12.63 1.38 2.00
CA MET A 1 12.35 0.04 1.44
C MET A 1 12.85 -0.94 2.49
N LYS A 2 12.20 -2.10 2.72
CA LYS A 2 12.65 -3.00 3.80
C LYS A 2 14.02 -3.57 3.46
N ASP A 3 14.87 -3.75 4.47
CA ASP A 3 16.29 -4.05 4.30
C ASP A 3 16.57 -5.39 3.61
N TYR A 4 15.60 -6.31 3.64
CA TYR A 4 15.69 -7.63 3.01
C TYR A 4 15.18 -7.68 1.55
N ILE A 5 14.66 -6.57 1.00
CA ILE A 5 14.16 -6.56 -0.38
C ILE A 5 15.36 -6.44 -1.33
N THR A 6 15.46 -7.37 -2.26
CA THR A 6 16.55 -7.39 -3.23
C THR A 6 16.40 -6.25 -4.25
N THR A 7 17.53 -5.82 -4.81
CA THR A 7 17.57 -4.81 -5.88
C THR A 7 16.76 -5.28 -7.10
N GLU A 8 16.77 -6.58 -7.39
CA GLU A 8 15.96 -7.19 -8.44
C GLU A 8 14.45 -7.11 -8.18
N THR A 9 14.00 -7.21 -6.93
CA THR A 9 12.59 -6.99 -6.59
C THR A 9 12.23 -5.51 -6.71
N ALA A 10 13.16 -4.62 -6.34
CA ALA A 10 12.96 -3.18 -6.43
C ALA A 10 12.78 -2.72 -7.88
N THR A 11 13.53 -3.27 -8.85
CA THR A 11 13.39 -2.92 -10.27
C THR A 11 12.01 -3.28 -10.81
N VAL A 12 11.47 -4.47 -10.49
CA VAL A 12 10.12 -4.88 -10.91
C VAL A 12 9.04 -4.00 -10.26
N ILE A 13 9.25 -3.55 -9.02
CA ILE A 13 8.34 -2.59 -8.36
C ILE A 13 8.32 -1.25 -9.12
N LEU A 14 9.48 -0.78 -9.57
CA LEU A 14 9.60 0.45 -10.35
C LEU A 14 8.94 0.31 -11.72
N GLU A 15 9.14 -0.79 -12.41
CA GLU A 15 8.51 -1.07 -13.71
C GLU A 15 6.97 -1.08 -13.60
N ARG A 16 6.43 -1.75 -12.58
CA ARG A 16 5.00 -1.72 -12.28
C ARG A 16 4.48 -0.30 -12.03
N ARG A 17 5.29 0.54 -11.38
CA ARG A 17 4.94 1.93 -11.10
C ARG A 17 4.91 2.76 -12.39
N GLN A 18 5.90 2.60 -13.26
CA GLN A 18 5.96 3.29 -14.55
C GLN A 18 4.75 2.97 -15.44
N ILE A 19 4.33 1.70 -15.51
CA ILE A 19 3.14 1.31 -16.29
C ILE A 19 1.87 1.94 -15.72
N LYS A 20 1.79 2.05 -14.39
CA LYS A 20 0.66 2.70 -13.72
C LYS A 20 0.63 4.20 -13.99
N GLU A 21 1.78 4.86 -13.99
CA GLU A 21 1.93 6.29 -14.32
C GLU A 21 1.62 6.58 -15.80
N GLY A 22 2.01 5.67 -16.70
CA GLY A 22 1.70 5.76 -18.14
C GLY A 22 0.26 5.45 -18.57
N GLY A 23 -0.63 5.18 -17.60
CA GLY A 23 -2.07 4.95 -17.82
C GLY A 23 -2.43 3.53 -18.30
N LEU A 24 -3.48 2.96 -17.71
CA LEU A 24 -3.97 1.60 -17.99
C LEU A 24 -5.17 1.56 -18.97
N SER A 25 -5.11 2.35 -20.04
CA SER A 25 -6.23 2.50 -20.98
C SER A 25 -6.54 1.21 -21.76
N THR A 26 -5.50 0.49 -22.20
CA THR A 26 -5.63 -0.74 -23.01
C THR A 26 -5.72 -1.99 -22.13
N LYS A 27 -6.43 -3.02 -22.61
CA LYS A 27 -6.54 -4.34 -21.94
C LYS A 27 -5.16 -4.98 -21.72
N GLU A 28 -4.30 -4.95 -22.72
CA GLU A 28 -2.91 -5.47 -22.65
C GLU A 28 -2.10 -4.85 -21.51
N LYS A 29 -2.19 -3.52 -21.33
CA LYS A 29 -1.52 -2.83 -20.22
C LYS A 29 -2.06 -3.22 -18.85
N ARG A 30 -3.36 -3.52 -18.75
CA ARG A 30 -4.00 -4.03 -17.52
C ARG A 30 -3.53 -5.44 -17.19
N ASP A 31 -3.49 -6.30 -18.20
CA ASP A 31 -3.03 -7.68 -18.04
C ASP A 31 -1.54 -7.72 -17.68
N HIS A 32 -0.71 -6.91 -18.33
CA HIS A 32 0.71 -6.75 -18.00
C HIS A 32 0.94 -6.19 -16.59
N TYR A 33 0.16 -5.19 -16.18
CA TYR A 33 0.21 -4.68 -14.80
C TYR A 33 -0.18 -5.75 -13.77
N ALA A 34 -1.20 -6.57 -14.07
CA ALA A 34 -1.61 -7.66 -13.19
C ALA A 34 -0.51 -8.73 -13.05
N GLN A 35 0.13 -9.11 -14.17
CA GLN A 35 1.29 -10.01 -14.18
C GLN A 35 2.43 -9.46 -13.32
N LEU A 36 2.83 -8.20 -13.53
CA LEU A 36 3.86 -7.55 -12.72
C LEU A 36 3.47 -7.44 -11.24
N SER A 37 2.20 -7.19 -10.93
CA SER A 37 1.73 -7.14 -9.54
C SER A 37 1.85 -8.51 -8.87
N ASN A 38 1.54 -9.60 -9.58
CA ASN A 38 1.71 -10.96 -9.07
C ASN A 38 3.20 -11.30 -8.91
N GLU A 39 4.03 -10.90 -9.85
CA GLU A 39 5.47 -11.12 -9.79
C GLU A 39 6.12 -10.38 -8.62
N VAL A 40 5.76 -9.12 -8.39
CA VAL A 40 6.20 -8.35 -7.21
C VAL A 40 5.81 -9.08 -5.92
N GLN A 41 4.58 -9.59 -5.83
CA GLN A 41 4.15 -10.34 -4.65
C GLN A 41 4.97 -11.63 -4.47
N ARG A 42 5.19 -12.38 -5.56
CA ARG A 42 5.98 -13.62 -5.55
C ARG A 42 7.41 -13.35 -5.08
N ARG A 43 8.07 -12.34 -5.66
CA ARG A 43 9.44 -11.95 -5.29
C ARG A 43 9.53 -11.44 -3.85
N CYS A 44 8.60 -10.59 -3.41
CA CYS A 44 8.58 -10.13 -2.02
C CYS A 44 8.40 -11.29 -1.01
N ARG A 45 7.60 -12.31 -1.35
CA ARG A 45 7.48 -13.52 -0.52
C ARG A 45 8.78 -14.31 -0.51
N ASN A 46 9.44 -14.45 -1.66
CA ASN A 46 10.72 -15.13 -1.78
C ASN A 46 11.83 -14.44 -0.98
N ASP A 47 12.00 -13.12 -1.16
CA ASP A 47 12.97 -12.31 -0.41
C ASP A 47 12.76 -12.43 1.10
N TYR A 48 11.50 -12.39 1.55
CA TYR A 48 11.16 -12.60 2.95
C TYR A 48 11.52 -14.01 3.43
N ASN A 49 11.21 -15.05 2.65
CA ASN A 49 11.56 -16.43 2.99
C ASN A 49 13.08 -16.62 3.08
N THR A 50 13.85 -16.07 2.12
CA THR A 50 15.31 -16.10 2.15
C THR A 50 15.85 -15.40 3.39
N HIS A 51 15.30 -14.24 3.74
CA HIS A 51 15.68 -13.53 4.95
C HIS A 51 15.43 -14.35 6.22
N ILE A 52 14.25 -14.98 6.33
CA ILE A 52 13.91 -15.85 7.47
C ILE A 52 14.83 -17.08 7.52
N ASN A 53 15.11 -17.72 6.38
CA ASN A 53 16.02 -18.85 6.32
C ASN A 53 17.43 -18.48 6.77
N ASN A 54 17.95 -17.34 6.33
CA ASN A 54 19.25 -16.84 6.78
C ASN A 54 19.27 -16.61 8.29
N MET A 55 18.21 -16.00 8.84
CA MET A 55 18.06 -15.83 10.29
C MET A 55 18.02 -17.18 11.03
N CYS A 56 17.36 -18.20 10.48
CA CYS A 56 17.35 -19.55 11.05
C CYS A 56 18.75 -20.20 11.02
N CYS A 57 19.50 -20.06 9.92
CA CYS A 57 20.88 -20.56 9.84
C CYS A 57 21.78 -19.90 10.89
N GLU A 58 21.69 -18.57 11.05
CA GLU A 58 22.43 -17.86 12.11
C GLU A 58 22.05 -18.38 13.51
N LEU A 59 20.75 -18.65 13.74
CA LEU A 59 20.27 -19.21 15.00
C LEU A 59 20.85 -20.59 15.30
N GLU A 60 20.92 -21.46 14.29
CA GLU A 60 21.54 -22.78 14.42
C GLU A 60 23.04 -22.67 14.78
N GLU A 61 23.75 -21.68 14.23
CA GLU A 61 25.15 -21.43 14.60
C GLU A 61 25.30 -20.93 16.04
N HIS A 62 24.46 -19.99 16.48
CA HIS A 62 24.48 -19.51 17.88
C HIS A 62 24.13 -20.63 18.86
N ALA A 63 23.21 -21.52 18.49
CA ALA A 63 22.86 -22.71 19.27
C ALA A 63 24.07 -23.64 19.43
N LYS A 64 24.84 -23.89 18.35
CA LYS A 64 26.09 -24.68 18.40
C LYS A 64 27.17 -24.02 19.26
N LYS A 65 27.21 -22.69 19.31
CA LYS A 65 28.17 -21.90 20.11
C LYS A 65 27.75 -21.74 21.59
N ASN A 66 26.62 -22.32 22.02
CA ASN A 66 26.06 -22.21 23.37
C ASN A 66 25.74 -20.77 23.83
N GLU A 67 25.52 -19.84 22.89
CA GLU A 67 25.15 -18.44 23.18
C GLU A 67 23.64 -18.32 23.47
N THR A 68 23.19 -18.98 24.53
CA THR A 68 21.77 -19.10 24.91
C THR A 68 21.03 -17.76 24.99
N ARG A 69 21.68 -16.70 25.51
CA ARG A 69 21.07 -15.37 25.61
C ARG A 69 20.70 -14.77 24.24
N ASP A 70 21.60 -14.88 23.25
CA ASP A 70 21.38 -14.29 21.93
C ASP A 70 20.48 -15.17 21.05
N LEU A 71 20.51 -16.49 21.27
CA LEU A 71 19.53 -17.44 20.75
C LEU A 71 18.09 -17.07 21.18
N PHE A 72 17.84 -16.93 22.49
CA PHE A 72 16.50 -16.60 23.00
C PHE A 72 16.01 -15.21 22.56
N ARG A 73 16.92 -14.25 22.35
CA ARG A 73 16.60 -12.91 21.83
C ARG A 73 16.13 -12.99 20.37
N LYS A 74 16.92 -13.60 19.50
CA LYS A 74 16.58 -13.76 18.07
C LYS A 74 15.31 -14.60 17.86
N VAL A 75 15.10 -15.66 18.66
CA VAL A 75 13.85 -16.45 18.64
C VAL A 75 12.65 -15.58 18.97
N ARG A 76 12.76 -14.70 19.97
CA ARG A 76 11.69 -13.76 20.33
C ARG A 76 11.42 -12.76 19.23
N ASP A 77 12.45 -12.27 18.55
CA ASP A 77 12.29 -11.33 17.42
C ASP A 77 11.57 -12.00 16.23
N LEU A 78 11.89 -13.27 15.93
CA LEU A 78 11.21 -14.06 14.91
C LEU A 78 9.77 -14.44 15.28
N THR A 79 9.57 -14.84 16.54
CA THR A 79 8.26 -15.33 17.04
C THR A 79 7.38 -14.19 17.54
N GLY A 80 7.87 -12.94 17.51
CA GLY A 80 7.20 -11.76 18.02
C GLY A 80 5.74 -11.73 17.57
N THR A 81 4.82 -11.79 18.54
CA THR A 81 3.37 -11.81 18.28
C THR A 81 3.02 -10.63 17.41
N ARG A 82 2.61 -10.89 16.16
CA ARG A 82 2.06 -9.87 15.27
C ARG A 82 0.85 -9.27 15.98
N LYS A 83 1.00 -8.05 16.52
CA LYS A 83 -0.13 -7.29 17.04
C LYS A 83 -1.03 -6.99 15.85
N VAL A 84 -2.13 -7.73 15.74
CA VAL A 84 -3.20 -7.42 14.78
C VAL A 84 -3.68 -6.02 15.14
N LYS A 85 -3.44 -5.05 14.25
CA LYS A 85 -4.06 -3.74 14.38
C LYS A 85 -5.55 -3.97 14.13
N THR A 86 -6.36 -3.87 15.18
CA THR A 86 -7.82 -3.83 15.03
C THR A 86 -8.16 -2.58 14.23
N CYS A 87 -8.79 -2.77 13.07
CA CYS A 87 -9.24 -1.68 12.20
C CYS A 87 -10.47 -1.02 12.82
N VAL A 88 -10.28 -0.25 13.89
CA VAL A 88 -11.32 0.59 14.48
C VAL A 88 -11.29 1.94 13.78
N ILE A 89 -12.44 2.39 13.26
CA ILE A 89 -12.55 3.66 12.53
C ILE A 89 -13.73 4.44 13.09
N GLU A 90 -13.55 5.75 13.29
CA GLU A 90 -14.64 6.63 13.73
C GLU A 90 -15.58 6.99 12.56
N ASP A 91 -16.87 7.05 12.84
CA ASP A 91 -17.89 7.50 11.88
C ASP A 91 -17.80 9.03 11.63
N GLU A 92 -18.86 9.68 11.15
CA GLU A 92 -18.88 11.15 10.97
C GLU A 92 -19.34 11.90 12.22
N GLU A 93 -19.87 11.18 13.21
CA GLU A 93 -20.45 11.64 14.47
C GLU A 93 -19.53 11.34 15.69
N GLY A 94 -18.42 10.62 15.46
CA GLY A 94 -17.41 10.26 16.46
C GLY A 94 -17.55 8.85 17.06
N HIS A 95 -18.47 8.00 16.56
CA HIS A 95 -18.64 6.65 17.09
C HIS A 95 -17.64 5.65 16.49
N LEU A 96 -17.13 4.75 17.32
CA LEU A 96 -16.17 3.73 16.93
C LEU A 96 -16.87 2.59 16.18
N LEU A 97 -16.51 2.40 14.92
CA LEU A 97 -16.91 1.27 14.10
C LEU A 97 -15.87 0.16 14.26
N THR A 98 -16.29 -0.96 14.86
CA THR A 98 -15.46 -2.16 15.06
C THR A 98 -15.83 -3.30 14.10
N ASP A 99 -17.00 -3.20 13.46
CA ASP A 99 -17.50 -4.18 12.51
C ASP A 99 -16.93 -3.95 11.09
N VAL A 100 -16.60 -5.04 10.41
CA VAL A 100 -15.92 -5.03 9.12
C VAL A 100 -16.81 -4.44 8.03
N GLU A 101 -18.11 -4.75 8.03
CA GLU A 101 -19.05 -4.24 7.03
C GLU A 101 -19.25 -2.73 7.18
N GLN A 102 -19.40 -2.25 8.42
CA GLN A 102 -19.52 -0.83 8.73
C GLN A 102 -18.26 -0.04 8.35
N VAL A 103 -17.07 -0.59 8.62
CA VAL A 103 -15.78 -0.02 8.20
C VAL A 103 -15.68 0.07 6.68
N LEU A 104 -16.06 -0.98 5.95
CA LEU A 104 -16.05 -0.97 4.48
C LEU A 104 -17.01 0.09 3.91
N ASP A 105 -18.20 0.21 4.47
CA ASP A 105 -19.19 1.19 4.03
C ASP A 105 -18.79 2.63 4.36
N ARG A 106 -18.11 2.84 5.50
CA ARG A 106 -17.47 4.12 5.83
C ARG A 106 -16.41 4.51 4.79
N TRP A 107 -15.57 3.56 4.38
CA TRP A 107 -14.59 3.77 3.30
C TRP A 107 -15.24 4.08 1.95
N LYS A 108 -16.31 3.35 1.58
CA LYS A 108 -17.07 3.63 0.35
C LYS A 108 -17.65 5.05 0.36
N ARG A 109 -18.28 5.46 1.46
CA ARG A 109 -18.84 6.82 1.63
C ARG A 109 -17.76 7.88 1.56
N TYR A 110 -16.63 7.70 2.26
CA TYR A 110 -15.49 8.62 2.19
C TYR A 110 -14.97 8.78 0.76
N CYS A 111 -14.78 7.68 0.02
CA CYS A 111 -14.31 7.72 -1.37
C CYS A 111 -15.31 8.41 -2.31
N LYS A 112 -16.61 8.14 -2.16
CA LYS A 112 -17.67 8.81 -2.94
C LYS A 112 -17.71 10.32 -2.66
N ARG A 113 -17.70 10.71 -1.38
CA ARG A 113 -17.66 12.11 -0.96
C ARG A 113 -16.46 12.83 -1.55
N ARG A 114 -15.27 12.23 -1.47
CA ARG A 114 -14.03 12.81 -2.00
C ARG A 114 -14.04 12.97 -3.52
N LYS A 115 -14.61 12.01 -4.27
CA LYS A 115 -14.82 12.13 -5.72
C LYS A 115 -15.81 13.25 -6.07
N LYS A 116 -16.93 13.35 -5.34
CA LYS A 116 -17.94 14.40 -5.54
C LYS A 116 -17.38 15.80 -5.26
N ILE A 117 -16.61 15.96 -4.19
CA ILE A 117 -15.92 17.22 -3.86
C ILE A 117 -14.94 17.61 -4.97
N ARG A 118 -14.18 16.66 -5.52
CA ARG A 118 -13.26 16.92 -6.65
C ARG A 118 -14.00 17.38 -7.92
N LEU A 119 -15.13 16.76 -8.23
CA LEU A 119 -15.98 17.16 -9.37
C LEU A 119 -16.57 18.57 -9.17
N LEU A 120 -17.09 18.86 -7.97
CA LEU A 120 -17.63 20.19 -7.64
C LEU A 120 -16.56 21.28 -7.70
N ALA A 121 -15.35 21.00 -7.22
CA ALA A 121 -14.22 21.94 -7.33
C ALA A 121 -13.83 22.23 -8.78
N GLN A 122 -13.83 21.21 -9.65
CA GLN A 122 -13.57 21.37 -11.08
C GLN A 122 -14.66 22.21 -11.76
N THR A 123 -15.94 21.87 -11.53
CA THR A 123 -17.06 22.64 -12.09
C THR A 123 -17.07 24.10 -11.61
N THR A 124 -16.66 24.36 -10.37
CA THR A 124 -16.57 25.72 -9.82
C THR A 124 -15.42 26.51 -10.46
N HIS A 125 -14.30 25.85 -10.74
CA HIS A 125 -13.19 26.43 -11.48
C HIS A 125 -13.58 26.75 -12.93
N ASP A 126 -14.29 25.84 -13.59
CA ASP A 126 -14.75 26.01 -14.97
C ASP A 126 -15.83 27.13 -15.07
N ILE A 127 -16.72 27.25 -14.08
CA ILE A 127 -17.69 28.36 -13.97
C ILE A 127 -16.98 29.71 -13.75
N LYS A 128 -15.93 29.75 -12.91
CA LYS A 128 -15.14 30.97 -12.70
C LYS A 128 -14.40 31.40 -13.98
N ILE A 129 -13.83 30.45 -14.74
CA ILE A 129 -13.21 30.71 -16.04
C ILE A 129 -14.26 31.26 -17.04
N ALA A 130 -15.45 30.67 -17.08
CA ALA A 130 -16.52 31.13 -17.95
C ALA A 130 -16.95 32.57 -17.62
N GLN A 131 -17.12 32.91 -16.35
CA GLN A 131 -17.51 34.26 -15.89
C GLN A 131 -16.43 35.33 -16.15
N THR A 132 -15.14 34.98 -16.04
CA THR A 132 -14.05 35.89 -16.38
C THR A 132 -13.96 36.17 -17.89
N CYS A 133 -14.33 35.21 -18.74
CA CYS A 133 -14.38 35.38 -20.20
C CYS A 133 -15.58 36.22 -20.67
N THR A 134 -16.72 36.17 -19.99
CA THR A 134 -17.90 36.99 -20.37
C THR A 134 -17.71 38.47 -20.02
N THR A 135 -16.95 38.78 -18.98
CA THR A 135 -16.71 40.16 -18.51
C THR A 135 -15.70 40.92 -19.40
N GLN A 136 -14.87 40.21 -20.16
CA GLN A 136 -13.90 40.81 -21.10
C GLN A 136 -14.48 41.13 -22.48
N LYS A 137 -15.74 40.75 -22.78
CA LYS A 137 -16.42 41.03 -24.07
C LYS A 137 -17.42 42.19 -24.02
N THR A 138 -17.56 42.86 -22.89
CA THR A 138 -18.39 44.06 -22.72
C THR A 138 -17.48 45.26 -22.45
N PHE A 139 -16.73 45.68 -23.46
CA PHE A 139 -16.15 47.02 -23.62
C PHE A 139 -15.96 47.30 -25.11
#